data_AF-A0A2H9TMX1-F1
#
_entry.id   AF-A0A2H9TMX1-F1
#
_cell.length_a   1.000
_cell.length_b   1.000
_cell.length_c   1.000
_cell.angle_alpha   90.00
_cell.angle_beta   90.00
_cell.angle_gamma   90.00
#
_symmetry.space_group_name_H-M   'P 1'
#
loop_
_entity.id
_entity.type
_entity.pdbx_description
1 polymer ?
#
loop_
_entity_poly.entity_id
_entity_poly.type
_entity_poly.pdbx_seq_one_letter_code
_entity_poly.pdbx_strand_id
1 'polypeptide(L)'
;MRITSKGVGVRKLVQLGRINTLRLLHERGVKIFVGLESPLKITDPDVLEFILSVNNEVVDVRWIVDFAVQNDLLDLLEILHHWQKKFPLTRANLTRAAEEGSLSILQWAHSIDPTVQPEKSCMVKIMTKEEQYLPTTEELRNQPVEFIQHIHFHQPNHLSHQDFMELCKSKRIGADIHKWLLTKLGINVANLEMANAAARIGNIEALDWIVKQNPEVFPSRAYIKDGLCFMWGCRATELLEWLFNQRPGAIPDWKHLQEWNYPVVAPEMFLRVKNYQERNGSEEEQLQVDQENMDETTQSLSDQPSSCDLF
;
A
#
# COMPACT_ATOMS: atom_id res chain seq x y z
N MET A 1 57.30 -20.08 -24.81
CA MET A 1 57.59 -18.74 -24.24
C MET A 1 56.70 -18.56 -23.01
N ARG A 2 57.24 -18.70 -21.78
CA ARG A 2 56.48 -18.45 -20.54
C ARG A 2 56.49 -16.94 -20.28
N ILE A 3 55.47 -16.24 -20.74
CA ILE A 3 55.26 -14.84 -20.34
C ILE A 3 54.71 -14.89 -18.92
N THR A 4 55.57 -14.64 -17.92
CA THR A 4 55.10 -14.36 -16.57
C THR A 4 54.44 -12.98 -16.63
N SER A 5 53.12 -12.95 -16.86
CA SER A 5 52.34 -11.72 -16.85
C SER A 5 52.50 -11.09 -15.47
N LYS A 6 53.32 -10.04 -15.36
CA LYS A 6 53.36 -9.19 -14.18
C LYS A 6 51.91 -8.77 -13.91
N GLY A 7 51.36 -9.08 -12.72
CA GLY A 7 49.95 -8.86 -12.35
C GLY A 7 49.43 -7.43 -12.53
N VAL A 8 50.32 -6.48 -12.78
CA VAL A 8 50.04 -5.08 -13.16
C VAL A 8 49.13 -4.98 -14.40
N GLY A 9 49.24 -5.90 -15.36
CA GLY A 9 48.46 -5.84 -16.62
C GLY A 9 46.96 -6.08 -16.41
N VAL A 10 46.60 -7.21 -15.78
CA VAL A 10 45.19 -7.59 -15.55
C VAL A 10 44.49 -6.56 -14.67
N ARG A 11 45.16 -6.11 -13.60
CA ARG A 11 44.62 -5.09 -12.71
C ARG A 11 44.26 -3.80 -13.44
N LYS A 12 45.14 -3.33 -14.34
CA LYS A 12 44.88 -2.11 -15.11
C LYS A 12 43.73 -2.31 -16.10
N LEU A 13 43.58 -3.49 -16.69
CA LEU A 13 42.47 -3.82 -17.58
C LEU A 13 41.13 -3.81 -16.84
N VAL A 14 41.07 -4.34 -15.62
CA VAL A 14 39.87 -4.28 -14.76
C VAL A 14 39.51 -2.83 -14.44
N GLN A 15 40.48 -2.02 -14.00
CA GLN A 15 40.26 -0.60 -13.69
C GLN A 15 39.84 0.23 -14.91
N LEU A 16 40.16 -0.20 -16.12
CA LEU A 16 39.85 0.49 -17.37
C LEU A 16 38.56 -0.04 -18.04
N GLY A 17 37.82 -0.96 -17.42
CA GLY A 17 36.59 -1.50 -18.02
C GLY A 17 36.85 -2.35 -19.28
N ARG A 18 38.04 -2.95 -19.45
CA ARG A 18 38.42 -3.64 -20.70
C ARG A 18 37.94 -5.10 -20.73
N ILE A 19 36.62 -5.29 -20.62
CA ILE A 19 35.98 -6.62 -20.52
C ILE A 19 36.38 -7.58 -21.65
N ASN A 20 36.36 -7.13 -22.91
CA ASN A 20 36.71 -7.98 -24.06
C ASN A 20 38.16 -8.48 -24.01
N THR A 21 39.09 -7.64 -23.54
CA THR A 21 40.49 -8.04 -23.35
C THR A 21 40.62 -9.05 -22.22
N LEU A 22 39.86 -8.88 -21.13
CA LEU A 22 39.83 -9.82 -20.03
C LEU A 22 39.29 -11.20 -20.47
N ARG A 23 38.18 -11.23 -21.23
CA ARG A 23 37.63 -12.46 -21.82
C ARG A 23 38.65 -13.18 -22.70
N LEU A 24 39.29 -12.46 -23.62
CA LEU A 24 40.33 -13.03 -24.49
C LEU A 24 41.52 -13.60 -23.71
N LEU A 25 41.94 -12.94 -22.63
CA LEU A 25 43.02 -13.45 -21.77
C LEU A 25 42.59 -14.74 -21.06
N HIS A 26 41.36 -14.79 -20.55
CA HIS A 26 40.81 -15.98 -19.92
C HIS A 26 40.71 -17.17 -20.89
N GLU A 27 40.18 -16.95 -22.10
CA GLU A 27 40.10 -17.96 -23.17
C GLU A 27 41.48 -18.54 -23.53
N ARG A 28 42.54 -17.75 -23.40
CA ARG A 28 43.93 -18.18 -23.61
C ARG A 28 44.57 -18.88 -22.40
N GLY A 29 43.78 -19.19 -21.37
CA GLY A 29 44.23 -19.87 -20.16
C GLY A 29 45.04 -18.98 -19.20
N VAL A 30 45.00 -17.65 -19.37
CA VAL A 30 45.62 -16.74 -18.40
C VAL A 30 44.75 -16.72 -17.15
N LYS A 31 45.33 -17.11 -16.02
CA LYS A 31 44.65 -17.04 -14.72
C LYS A 31 44.41 -15.57 -14.36
N ILE A 32 43.14 -15.19 -14.30
CA ILE A 32 42.73 -13.86 -13.86
C ILE A 32 42.68 -13.89 -12.33
N PHE A 33 43.82 -13.53 -11.72
CA PHE A 33 43.88 -13.34 -10.27
C PHE A 33 43.84 -11.84 -9.97
N VAL A 34 42.77 -11.42 -9.32
CA VAL A 34 42.60 -10.04 -8.85
C VAL A 34 43.07 -10.02 -7.40
N GLY A 35 44.35 -9.76 -7.20
CA GLY A 35 44.98 -9.74 -5.87
C GLY A 35 44.46 -8.61 -4.98
N LEU A 36 44.37 -8.92 -3.68
CA LEU A 36 43.74 -8.15 -2.59
C LEU A 36 44.47 -6.89 -2.13
N GLU A 37 45.67 -6.61 -2.63
CA GLU A 37 46.55 -5.65 -1.95
C GLU A 37 46.16 -4.18 -2.17
N SER A 38 45.07 -3.89 -2.89
CA SER A 38 44.48 -2.54 -2.88
C SER A 38 43.10 -2.51 -3.55
N PRO A 39 42.20 -1.63 -3.10
CA PRO A 39 40.83 -1.57 -3.60
C PRO A 39 40.82 -1.39 -5.12
N LEU A 40 40.33 -2.41 -5.84
CA LEU A 40 40.09 -2.27 -7.27
C LEU A 40 38.84 -1.44 -7.45
N LYS A 41 38.98 -0.26 -8.06
CA LYS A 41 37.85 0.54 -8.55
C LYS A 41 37.17 -0.17 -9.71
N ILE A 42 36.35 -1.16 -9.41
CA ILE A 42 35.45 -1.79 -10.37
C ILE A 42 34.19 -0.93 -10.38
N THR A 43 34.04 -0.13 -11.42
CA THR A 43 32.84 0.70 -11.65
C THR A 43 31.94 0.11 -12.72
N ASP A 44 32.43 -0.88 -13.47
CA ASP A 44 31.78 -1.47 -14.64
C ASP A 44 31.10 -2.79 -14.23
N PRO A 45 29.75 -2.87 -14.29
CA PRO A 45 28.99 -4.07 -13.98
C PRO A 45 29.42 -5.30 -14.79
N ASP A 46 29.71 -5.16 -16.09
CA ASP A 46 30.09 -6.28 -16.96
C ASP A 46 31.43 -6.88 -16.53
N VAL A 47 32.34 -6.03 -16.06
CA VAL A 47 33.64 -6.48 -15.53
C VAL A 47 33.47 -7.20 -14.20
N LEU A 48 32.60 -6.72 -13.33
CA LEU A 48 32.32 -7.39 -12.05
C LEU A 48 31.68 -8.77 -12.29
N GLU A 49 30.64 -8.83 -13.11
CA GLU A 49 29.95 -10.07 -13.46
C GLU A 49 30.92 -11.10 -14.05
N PHE A 50 31.77 -10.67 -14.99
CA PHE A 50 32.77 -11.55 -15.57
C PHE A 50 33.78 -12.06 -14.53
N ILE A 51 34.30 -11.19 -13.67
CA ILE A 51 35.22 -11.59 -12.59
C ILE A 51 34.56 -12.64 -11.69
N LEU A 52 33.31 -12.43 -11.27
CA LEU A 52 32.54 -13.37 -10.45
C LEU A 52 32.31 -14.70 -11.18
N SER A 53 32.07 -14.66 -12.50
CA SER A 53 31.87 -15.88 -13.32
C SER A 53 33.12 -16.74 -13.43
N VAL A 54 34.31 -16.12 -13.44
CA VAL A 54 35.60 -16.79 -13.57
C VAL A 54 36.15 -17.21 -12.22
N ASN A 55 35.90 -16.42 -11.18
CA ASN A 55 36.35 -16.67 -9.82
C ASN A 55 35.34 -16.12 -8.80
N ASN A 56 34.51 -17.01 -8.26
CA ASN A 56 33.50 -16.64 -7.27
C ASN A 56 34.09 -16.33 -5.88
N GLU A 57 35.37 -16.65 -5.65
CA GLU A 57 36.11 -16.23 -4.46
C GLU A 57 36.58 -14.77 -4.62
N VAL A 58 35.65 -13.85 -4.87
CA VAL A 58 35.97 -12.42 -4.80
C VAL A 58 36.20 -12.06 -3.34
N VAL A 59 37.46 -11.80 -3.01
CA VAL A 59 37.90 -11.83 -1.62
C VAL A 59 37.53 -10.56 -0.81
N ASP A 60 36.95 -9.52 -1.43
CA ASP A 60 36.47 -8.33 -0.70
C ASP A 60 35.10 -7.83 -1.18
N VAL A 61 34.09 -8.69 -1.06
CA VAL A 61 32.68 -8.32 -1.32
C VAL A 61 32.29 -7.08 -0.51
N ARG A 62 32.73 -6.97 0.74
CA ARG A 62 32.40 -5.87 1.66
C ARG A 62 32.79 -4.52 1.10
N TRP A 63 34.02 -4.39 0.58
CA TRP A 63 34.46 -3.14 -0.04
C TRP A 63 33.62 -2.78 -1.27
N ILE A 64 33.26 -3.74 -2.12
CA ILE A 64 32.45 -3.49 -3.31
C ILE A 64 31.04 -3.02 -2.90
N VAL A 65 30.46 -3.61 -1.85
CA VAL A 65 29.17 -3.15 -1.29
C VAL A 65 29.28 -1.70 -0.82
N ASP A 66 30.27 -1.39 0.01
CA ASP A 66 30.45 -0.05 0.57
C ASP A 66 30.66 0.98 -0.55
N PHE A 67 31.44 0.62 -1.57
CA PHE A 67 31.68 1.46 -2.74
C PHE A 67 30.41 1.66 -3.58
N ALA A 68 29.69 0.59 -3.90
CA ALA A 68 28.46 0.67 -4.68
C ALA A 68 27.37 1.49 -3.97
N VAL A 69 27.22 1.30 -2.66
CA VAL A 69 26.31 2.09 -1.81
C VAL A 69 26.67 3.57 -1.81
N GLN A 70 27.96 3.90 -1.67
CA GLN A 70 28.40 5.30 -1.62
C GLN A 70 28.22 6.03 -2.96
N ASN A 71 28.21 5.31 -4.08
CA ASN A 71 28.16 5.88 -5.42
C ASN A 71 26.82 5.61 -6.15
N ASP A 72 25.79 5.15 -5.43
CA ASP A 72 24.47 4.77 -5.97
C ASP A 72 24.53 3.79 -7.17
N LEU A 73 25.43 2.80 -7.10
CA LEU A 73 25.65 1.83 -8.18
C LEU A 73 24.81 0.57 -7.95
N LEU A 74 23.49 0.68 -8.10
CA LEU A 74 22.54 -0.42 -7.88
C LEU A 74 22.89 -1.68 -8.68
N ASP A 75 23.28 -1.55 -9.95
CA ASP A 75 23.63 -2.69 -10.82
C ASP A 75 24.74 -3.58 -10.22
N LEU A 76 25.73 -2.98 -9.54
CA LEU A 76 26.79 -3.74 -8.89
C LEU A 76 26.27 -4.56 -7.71
N LEU A 77 25.32 -4.01 -6.95
CA LEU A 77 24.69 -4.69 -5.82
C LEU A 77 23.80 -5.85 -6.30
N GLU A 78 23.06 -5.65 -7.39
CA GLU A 78 22.23 -6.70 -8.00
C GLU A 78 23.08 -7.88 -8.48
N ILE A 79 24.18 -7.61 -9.18
CA ILE A 79 25.14 -8.64 -9.62
C ILE A 79 25.70 -9.39 -8.41
N LEU A 80 26.16 -8.68 -7.37
CA LEU A 80 26.70 -9.32 -6.18
C LEU A 80 25.66 -10.19 -5.46
N HIS A 81 24.42 -9.70 -5.35
CA HIS A 81 23.32 -10.45 -4.75
C HIS A 81 23.03 -11.74 -5.53
N HIS A 82 22.98 -11.64 -6.86
CA HIS A 82 22.76 -12.78 -7.76
C HIS A 82 23.81 -13.89 -7.55
N TRP A 83 25.09 -13.53 -7.48
CA TRP A 83 26.19 -14.50 -7.39
C TRP A 83 26.46 -15.02 -5.98
N GLN A 84 26.32 -14.19 -4.94
CA GLN A 84 26.73 -14.56 -3.57
C GLN A 84 25.61 -15.14 -2.70
N LYS A 85 24.32 -14.95 -3.06
CA LYS A 85 23.08 -15.41 -2.36
C LYS A 85 22.93 -15.01 -0.88
N LYS A 86 23.99 -15.04 -0.07
CA LYS A 86 24.11 -14.57 1.31
C LYS A 86 24.89 -13.26 1.30
N PHE A 87 24.24 -12.20 0.82
CA PHE A 87 24.86 -10.89 0.65
C PHE A 87 24.47 -9.98 1.83
N PRO A 88 25.41 -9.57 2.71
CA PRO A 88 25.06 -8.81 3.89
C PRO A 88 25.01 -7.32 3.56
N LEU A 89 23.90 -6.84 3.01
CA LEU A 89 23.55 -5.43 3.17
C LEU A 89 23.35 -5.19 4.68
N THR A 90 24.28 -4.45 5.28
CA THR A 90 24.16 -4.12 6.70
C THR A 90 23.27 -2.91 6.91
N ARG A 91 22.74 -2.75 8.12
CA ARG A 91 22.05 -1.51 8.51
C ARG A 91 22.91 -0.26 8.31
N ALA A 92 24.23 -0.36 8.47
CA ALA A 92 25.15 0.75 8.22
C ALA A 92 25.23 1.10 6.72
N ASN A 93 25.17 0.11 5.83
CA ASN A 93 25.09 0.34 4.39
C ASN A 93 23.81 1.10 4.01
N LEU A 94 22.65 0.63 4.50
CA LEU A 94 21.39 1.32 4.21
C LEU A 94 21.33 2.72 4.82
N THR A 95 21.89 2.89 6.02
CA THR A 95 21.98 4.22 6.66
C THR A 95 22.83 5.16 5.81
N ARG A 96 23.96 4.69 5.26
CA ARG A 96 24.78 5.49 4.34
C ARG A 96 24.06 5.77 3.02
N ALA A 97 23.42 4.77 2.41
CA ALA A 97 22.60 4.97 1.20
C ALA A 97 21.53 6.05 1.42
N ALA A 98 20.87 6.00 2.58
CA ALA A 98 19.93 7.02 3.01
C ALA A 98 20.57 8.40 3.17
N GLU A 99 21.70 8.50 3.87
CA GLU A 99 22.41 9.79 4.01
C GLU A 99 22.89 10.38 2.68
N GLU A 100 23.13 9.53 1.68
CA GLU A 100 23.48 9.95 0.32
C GLU A 100 22.28 10.23 -0.59
N GLY A 101 21.07 9.86 -0.18
CA GLY A 101 19.85 10.03 -1.00
C GLY A 101 19.66 8.94 -2.05
N SER A 102 20.34 7.80 -1.92
CA SER A 102 20.28 6.67 -2.84
C SER A 102 18.96 5.87 -2.71
N LEU A 103 17.85 6.46 -3.15
CA LEU A 103 16.51 5.86 -3.05
C LEU A 103 16.42 4.52 -3.76
N SER A 104 17.05 4.38 -4.93
CA SER A 104 17.09 3.16 -5.74
C SER A 104 17.63 1.97 -4.93
N ILE A 105 18.72 2.17 -4.20
CA ILE A 105 19.33 1.15 -3.34
C ILE A 105 18.41 0.78 -2.16
N LEU A 106 17.74 1.76 -1.56
CA LEU A 106 16.83 1.51 -0.43
C LEU A 106 15.58 0.72 -0.85
N GLN A 107 14.99 1.08 -2.00
CA GLN A 107 13.84 0.37 -2.56
C GLN A 107 14.21 -1.07 -2.92
N TRP A 108 15.34 -1.25 -3.60
CA TRP A 108 15.87 -2.56 -3.92
C TRP A 108 16.15 -3.39 -2.65
N ALA A 109 16.85 -2.83 -1.67
CA ALA A 109 17.14 -3.53 -0.41
C ALA A 109 15.85 -3.99 0.31
N HIS A 110 14.83 -3.13 0.35
CA HIS A 110 13.53 -3.47 0.94
C HIS A 110 12.81 -4.60 0.17
N SER A 111 12.94 -4.62 -1.17
CA SER A 111 12.39 -5.70 -2.01
C SER A 111 13.03 -7.07 -1.75
N ILE A 112 14.32 -7.08 -1.39
CA ILE A 112 15.07 -8.31 -1.12
C ILE A 112 14.86 -8.78 0.31
N ASP A 113 14.90 -7.86 1.27
CA ASP A 113 14.68 -8.13 2.69
C ASP A 113 14.00 -6.93 3.40
N PRO A 114 12.67 -6.99 3.61
CA PRO A 114 11.92 -5.94 4.27
C PRO A 114 12.34 -5.67 5.73
N THR A 115 13.07 -6.60 6.35
CA THR A 115 13.52 -6.50 7.75
C THR A 115 14.74 -5.61 7.91
N VAL A 116 15.52 -5.40 6.85
CA VAL A 116 16.68 -4.52 6.87
C VAL A 116 16.22 -3.10 6.54
N GLN A 117 16.34 -2.20 7.51
CA GLN A 117 15.95 -0.80 7.36
C GLN A 117 17.11 0.12 7.76
N PRO A 118 17.24 1.29 7.14
CA PRO A 118 18.19 2.31 7.58
C PRO A 118 17.85 2.81 8.99
N GLU A 119 18.77 3.54 9.63
CA GLU A 119 18.43 4.20 10.89
C GLU A 119 17.28 5.22 10.72
N LYS A 120 16.33 5.24 11.66
CA LYS A 120 15.18 6.17 11.59
C LYS A 120 15.62 7.65 11.52
N SER A 121 16.79 7.98 12.07
CA SER A 121 17.38 9.31 12.07
C SER A 121 17.76 9.81 10.66
N CYS A 122 18.15 8.94 9.73
CA CYS A 122 18.58 9.35 8.40
C CYS A 122 17.43 9.51 7.40
N MET A 123 16.22 9.03 7.73
CA MET A 123 15.01 9.29 6.93
C MET A 123 14.78 10.79 6.73
N VAL A 124 15.05 11.60 7.76
CA VAL A 124 14.97 13.07 7.68
C VAL A 124 15.98 13.63 6.66
N LYS A 125 17.20 13.09 6.61
CA LYS A 125 18.26 13.58 5.72
C LYS A 125 17.99 13.28 4.26
N ILE A 126 17.46 12.09 3.94
CA ILE A 126 17.01 11.72 2.58
C ILE A 126 16.05 12.80 2.07
N MET A 127 15.10 13.18 2.91
CA MET A 127 14.02 14.11 2.54
C MET A 127 14.51 15.56 2.43
N THR A 128 15.63 15.92 3.07
CA THR A 128 16.19 17.28 3.01
C THR A 128 17.22 17.51 1.91
N LYS A 129 17.89 16.46 1.39
CA LYS A 129 18.95 16.66 0.37
C LYS A 129 18.41 17.08 -1.00
N GLU A 130 17.16 16.71 -1.28
CA GLU A 130 16.40 17.25 -2.42
C GLU A 130 15.41 18.31 -1.93
N GLU A 131 15.90 19.46 -1.44
CA GLU A 131 15.03 20.61 -1.07
C GLU A 131 14.09 21.05 -2.22
N GLN A 132 14.27 20.54 -3.43
CA GLN A 132 13.43 20.77 -4.60
C GLN A 132 12.35 19.71 -4.86
N TYR A 133 12.46 18.49 -4.33
CA TYR A 133 11.47 17.46 -4.60
C TYR A 133 10.42 17.42 -3.50
N LEU A 134 9.23 17.91 -3.83
CA LEU A 134 8.08 17.85 -2.96
C LEU A 134 7.09 16.84 -3.52
N PRO A 135 6.82 15.73 -2.81
CA PRO A 135 5.97 14.68 -3.35
C PRO A 135 4.55 15.21 -3.53
N THR A 136 3.97 14.84 -4.66
CA THR A 136 2.58 15.12 -5.00
C THR A 136 1.63 14.32 -4.13
N THR A 137 0.37 14.76 -4.07
CA THR A 137 -0.73 14.05 -3.38
C THR A 137 -0.88 12.60 -3.86
N GLU A 138 -0.62 12.32 -5.14
CA GLU A 138 -0.67 10.95 -5.68
C GLU A 138 0.46 10.07 -5.15
N GLU A 139 1.69 10.61 -5.10
CA GLU A 139 2.86 9.88 -4.56
C GLU A 139 2.72 9.59 -3.06
N LEU A 140 1.97 10.42 -2.35
CA LEU A 140 1.69 10.29 -0.91
C LEU A 140 0.56 9.33 -0.56
N ARG A 141 -0.32 8.97 -1.51
CA ARG A 141 -1.51 8.12 -1.28
C ARG A 141 -1.20 6.81 -0.55
N ASN A 142 -0.07 6.18 -0.88
CA ASN A 142 0.34 4.90 -0.33
C ASN A 142 1.39 5.03 0.81
N GLN A 143 1.81 6.24 1.15
CA GLN A 143 2.84 6.46 2.17
C GLN A 143 2.26 6.35 3.59
N PRO A 144 3.06 5.90 4.58
CA PRO A 144 2.65 5.89 5.98
C PRO A 144 2.33 7.31 6.48
N VAL A 145 1.45 7.44 7.48
CA VAL A 145 1.00 8.76 7.96
C VAL A 145 2.16 9.57 8.53
N GLU A 146 3.16 8.92 9.10
CA GLU A 146 4.38 9.51 9.65
C GLU A 146 5.18 10.25 8.58
N PHE A 147 5.17 9.74 7.34
CA PHE A 147 5.83 10.38 6.21
C PHE A 147 5.11 11.66 5.79
N ILE A 148 3.77 11.61 5.72
CA ILE A 148 2.93 12.78 5.41
C ILE A 148 3.07 13.84 6.53
N GLN A 149 3.08 13.41 7.79
CA GLN A 149 3.33 14.26 8.97
C GLN A 149 4.67 14.97 8.88
N HIS A 150 5.72 14.24 8.49
CA HIS A 150 7.06 14.79 8.35
C HIS A 150 7.11 15.89 7.28
N ILE A 151 6.52 15.66 6.10
CA ILE A 151 6.45 16.65 5.03
C ILE A 151 5.71 17.90 5.50
N HIS A 152 4.55 17.74 6.14
CA HIS A 152 3.79 18.88 6.65
C HIS A 152 4.55 19.63 7.76
N PHE A 153 5.27 18.93 8.63
CA PHE A 153 6.08 19.56 9.69
C PHE A 153 7.19 20.45 9.13
N HIS A 154 7.89 19.97 8.09
CA HIS A 154 8.97 20.73 7.46
C HIS A 154 8.46 21.79 6.48
N GLN A 155 7.31 21.54 5.85
CA GLN A 155 6.72 22.42 4.85
C GLN A 155 5.19 22.51 5.01
N PRO A 156 4.71 23.32 5.97
CA PRO A 156 3.29 23.35 6.33
C PRO A 156 2.37 23.82 5.20
N ASN A 157 2.91 24.56 4.23
CA ASN A 157 2.17 25.10 3.09
C ASN A 157 2.26 24.23 1.83
N HIS A 158 2.99 23.11 1.86
CA HIS A 158 3.14 22.24 0.69
C HIS A 158 1.81 21.53 0.34
N LEU A 159 1.12 21.02 1.35
CA LEU A 159 -0.16 20.34 1.18
C LEU A 159 -1.29 21.29 1.57
N SER A 160 -2.19 21.55 0.62
CA SER A 160 -3.40 22.31 0.88
C SER A 160 -4.41 21.48 1.68
N HIS A 161 -5.45 22.14 2.20
CA HIS A 161 -6.60 21.45 2.79
C HIS A 161 -7.19 20.41 1.82
N GLN A 162 -7.29 20.74 0.54
CA GLN A 162 -7.84 19.85 -0.48
C GLN A 162 -6.96 18.60 -0.68
N ASP A 163 -5.64 18.76 -0.63
CA ASP A 163 -4.70 17.64 -0.74
C ASP A 163 -4.89 16.65 0.42
N PHE A 164 -5.07 17.16 1.64
CA PHE A 164 -5.36 16.30 2.79
C PHE A 164 -6.68 15.55 2.65
N MET A 165 -7.72 16.20 2.13
CA MET A 165 -9.00 15.54 1.86
C MET A 165 -8.85 14.44 0.80
N GLU A 166 -8.08 14.69 -0.27
CA GLU A 166 -7.82 13.71 -1.31
C GLU A 166 -6.97 12.52 -0.82
N LEU A 167 -5.99 12.77 0.06
CA LEU A 167 -5.24 11.70 0.73
C LEU A 167 -6.15 10.82 1.59
N CYS A 168 -7.05 11.42 2.37
CA CYS A 168 -8.04 10.66 3.14
C CYS A 168 -8.93 9.78 2.25
N LYS A 169 -9.48 10.34 1.18
CA LYS A 169 -10.36 9.63 0.23
C LYS A 169 -9.68 8.46 -0.48
N SER A 170 -8.37 8.56 -0.67
CA SER A 170 -7.61 7.58 -1.43
C SER A 170 -6.87 6.55 -0.57
N LYS A 171 -6.84 6.74 0.75
CA LYS A 171 -6.16 5.85 1.69
C LYS A 171 -6.90 4.52 1.81
N ARG A 172 -6.28 3.45 1.32
CA ARG A 172 -6.89 2.10 1.29
C ARG A 172 -6.94 1.37 2.62
N ILE A 173 -6.08 1.70 3.59
CA ILE A 173 -5.97 0.98 4.86
C ILE A 173 -5.75 1.99 5.97
N GLY A 174 -6.33 1.73 7.13
CA GLY A 174 -6.10 2.50 8.34
C GLY A 174 -6.95 3.75 8.43
N ALA A 175 -7.07 4.24 9.66
CA ALA A 175 -7.71 5.51 9.99
C ALA A 175 -6.69 6.57 10.46
N ASP A 176 -5.38 6.30 10.38
CA ASP A 176 -4.39 7.10 11.10
C ASP A 176 -4.22 8.50 10.53
N ILE A 177 -4.31 8.66 9.21
CA ILE A 177 -4.37 9.99 8.58
C ILE A 177 -5.61 10.76 9.03
N HIS A 178 -6.76 10.10 9.12
CA HIS A 178 -8.01 10.74 9.57
C HIS A 178 -7.90 11.24 11.02
N LYS A 179 -7.38 10.38 11.91
CA LYS A 179 -7.10 10.71 13.32
C LYS A 179 -6.13 11.88 13.41
N TRP A 180 -5.05 11.85 12.65
CA TRP A 180 -4.03 12.90 12.67
C TRP A 180 -4.61 14.25 12.22
N LEU A 181 -5.32 14.30 11.08
CA LEU A 181 -5.90 15.54 10.56
C LEU A 181 -6.91 16.15 11.53
N LEU A 182 -7.79 15.34 12.13
CA LEU A 182 -8.75 15.82 13.12
C LEU A 182 -8.06 16.34 14.39
N THR A 183 -7.12 15.57 14.95
CA THR A 183 -6.53 15.87 16.28
C THR A 183 -5.42 16.91 16.25
N LYS A 184 -4.65 16.99 15.16
CA LYS A 184 -3.49 17.91 15.06
C LYS A 184 -3.76 19.14 14.22
N LEU A 185 -4.54 19.01 13.14
CA LEU A 185 -4.82 20.13 12.24
C LEU A 185 -6.23 20.71 12.41
N GLY A 186 -7.08 20.07 13.23
CA GLY A 186 -8.47 20.52 13.42
C GLY A 186 -9.32 20.39 12.14
N ILE A 187 -8.89 19.57 11.18
CA ILE A 187 -9.61 19.35 9.92
C ILE A 187 -10.71 18.32 10.16
N ASN A 188 -11.97 18.71 10.01
CA ASN A 188 -13.10 17.81 10.19
C ASN A 188 -13.26 16.83 9.00
N VAL A 189 -12.65 15.66 9.15
CA VAL A 189 -12.78 14.53 8.23
C VAL A 189 -13.87 13.53 8.61
N ALA A 190 -14.61 13.76 9.70
CA ALA A 190 -15.73 12.89 10.13
C ALA A 190 -17.05 13.35 9.49
N ASN A 191 -17.09 13.34 8.16
CA ASN A 191 -18.20 13.87 7.35
C ASN A 191 -18.67 12.85 6.29
N LEU A 192 -19.83 13.12 5.68
CA LEU A 192 -20.47 12.24 4.71
C LEU A 192 -19.60 11.94 3.48
N GLU A 193 -18.83 12.92 3.02
CA GLU A 193 -17.95 12.76 1.86
C GLU A 193 -16.85 11.73 2.15
N MET A 194 -16.22 11.78 3.33
CA MET A 194 -15.20 10.81 3.73
C MET A 194 -15.80 9.42 3.97
N ALA A 195 -17.00 9.32 4.56
CA ALA A 195 -17.68 8.04 4.74
C ALA A 195 -18.00 7.37 3.39
N ASN A 196 -18.54 8.14 2.44
CA ASN A 196 -18.79 7.69 1.08
C ASN A 196 -17.50 7.20 0.40
N ALA A 197 -16.42 7.97 0.50
CA ALA A 197 -15.13 7.59 -0.09
C ALA A 197 -14.57 6.31 0.53
N ALA A 198 -14.58 6.20 1.86
CA ALA A 198 -14.10 5.03 2.60
C ALA A 198 -14.89 3.76 2.24
N ALA A 199 -16.23 3.87 2.14
CA ALA A 199 -17.09 2.76 1.71
C ALA A 199 -16.79 2.32 0.27
N ARG A 200 -16.63 3.27 -0.67
CA ARG A 200 -16.33 2.98 -2.07
C ARG A 200 -15.02 2.22 -2.28
N ILE A 201 -13.99 2.49 -1.46
CA ILE A 201 -12.69 1.80 -1.55
C ILE A 201 -12.53 0.64 -0.56
N GLY A 202 -13.54 0.40 0.27
CA GLY A 202 -13.54 -0.60 1.35
C GLY A 202 -12.47 -0.40 2.40
N ASN A 203 -12.24 0.83 2.84
CA ASN A 203 -11.43 1.08 4.03
C ASN A 203 -12.33 1.06 5.28
N ILE A 204 -12.55 -0.15 5.81
CA ILE A 204 -13.48 -0.37 6.93
C ILE A 204 -13.01 0.30 8.21
N GLU A 205 -11.70 0.34 8.46
CA GLU A 205 -11.14 1.01 9.63
C GLU A 205 -11.41 2.52 9.62
N ALA A 206 -11.21 3.18 8.46
CA ALA A 206 -11.55 4.58 8.31
C ALA A 206 -13.06 4.81 8.44
N LEU A 207 -13.87 3.96 7.81
CA LEU A 207 -15.32 4.06 7.84
C LEU A 207 -15.87 3.92 9.27
N ASP A 208 -15.44 2.89 10.00
CA ASP A 208 -15.79 2.65 11.40
C ASP A 208 -15.40 3.83 12.30
N TRP A 209 -14.17 4.33 12.11
CA TRP A 209 -13.70 5.50 12.84
C TRP A 209 -14.55 6.75 12.54
N ILE A 210 -14.90 7.01 11.27
CA ILE A 210 -15.73 8.16 10.87
C ILE A 210 -17.11 8.09 11.53
N VAL A 211 -17.79 6.95 11.45
CA VAL A 211 -19.12 6.75 12.06
C VAL A 211 -19.05 6.87 13.58
N LYS A 212 -17.98 6.38 14.21
CA LYS A 212 -17.76 6.52 15.66
C LYS A 212 -17.54 7.97 16.08
N GLN A 213 -16.85 8.78 15.28
CA GLN A 213 -16.69 10.21 15.55
C GLN A 213 -17.97 11.00 15.29
N ASN A 214 -18.78 10.58 14.32
CA ASN A 214 -20.02 11.24 13.96
C ASN A 214 -21.11 10.22 13.57
N PRO A 215 -21.93 9.74 14.54
CA PRO A 215 -22.93 8.69 14.31
C PRO A 215 -24.04 9.04 13.32
N GLU A 216 -24.26 10.35 13.06
CA GLU A 216 -25.22 10.84 12.06
C GLU A 216 -24.71 10.60 10.63
N VAL A 217 -23.40 10.47 10.46
CA VAL A 217 -22.76 10.24 9.17
C VAL A 217 -22.76 8.75 8.87
N PHE A 218 -23.42 8.37 7.79
CA PHE A 218 -23.41 7.00 7.26
C PHE A 218 -23.26 7.04 5.73
N PRO A 219 -22.48 6.14 5.11
CA PRO A 219 -22.30 6.13 3.67
C PRO A 219 -23.64 5.93 2.95
N SER A 220 -23.82 6.65 1.86
CA SER A 220 -25.01 6.54 1.03
C SER A 220 -25.05 5.19 0.31
N ARG A 221 -26.27 4.74 -0.01
CA ARG A 221 -26.50 3.46 -0.67
C ARG A 221 -25.75 3.34 -2.00
N ALA A 222 -25.59 4.42 -2.76
CA ALA A 222 -24.85 4.43 -4.02
C ALA A 222 -23.37 4.06 -3.81
N TYR A 223 -22.69 4.68 -2.84
CA TYR A 223 -21.28 4.41 -2.57
C TYR A 223 -21.04 3.05 -1.91
N ILE A 224 -22.01 2.55 -1.13
CA ILE A 224 -22.02 1.16 -0.65
C ILE A 224 -22.08 0.19 -1.85
N LYS A 225 -23.00 0.42 -2.79
CA LYS A 225 -23.11 -0.41 -4.00
C LYS A 225 -21.82 -0.38 -4.81
N ASP A 226 -21.23 0.80 -5.02
CA ASP A 226 -19.94 0.92 -5.72
C ASP A 226 -18.84 0.12 -5.01
N GLY A 227 -18.72 0.25 -3.69
CA GLY A 227 -17.76 -0.52 -2.90
C GLY A 227 -17.95 -2.03 -3.06
N LEU A 228 -19.19 -2.51 -2.90
CA LEU A 228 -19.50 -3.94 -2.99
C LEU A 228 -19.36 -4.51 -4.42
N CYS A 229 -19.53 -3.68 -5.47
CA CYS A 229 -19.47 -4.08 -6.87
C CYS A 229 -18.03 -4.05 -7.42
N PHE A 230 -17.27 -2.99 -7.15
CA PHE A 230 -15.93 -2.81 -7.73
C PHE A 230 -14.82 -3.52 -6.95
N MET A 231 -15.06 -3.90 -5.69
CA MET A 231 -14.09 -4.65 -4.90
C MET A 231 -14.22 -6.15 -5.13
N TRP A 232 -13.15 -6.78 -5.56
CA TRP A 232 -13.07 -8.24 -5.66
C TRP A 232 -12.30 -8.78 -4.44
N GLY A 233 -12.81 -9.84 -3.82
CA GLY A 233 -12.15 -10.54 -2.71
C GLY A 233 -12.51 -10.05 -1.31
N CYS A 234 -11.54 -10.12 -0.37
CA CYS A 234 -11.78 -10.04 1.08
C CYS A 234 -12.46 -8.74 1.54
N ARG A 235 -12.09 -7.58 0.97
CA ARG A 235 -12.61 -6.27 1.42
C ARG A 235 -14.08 -6.05 1.17
N ALA A 236 -14.61 -6.63 0.08
CA ALA A 236 -16.04 -6.54 -0.21
C ALA A 236 -16.84 -7.34 0.83
N THR A 237 -16.29 -8.47 1.27
CA THR A 237 -16.85 -9.31 2.35
C THR A 237 -16.77 -8.59 3.70
N GLU A 238 -15.63 -7.98 4.02
CA GLU A 238 -15.46 -7.17 5.24
C GLU A 238 -16.43 -5.98 5.28
N LEU A 239 -16.63 -5.28 4.15
CA LEU A 239 -17.63 -4.22 4.04
C LEU A 239 -19.04 -4.75 4.28
N LEU A 240 -19.39 -5.88 3.67
CA LEU A 240 -20.71 -6.49 3.82
C LEU A 240 -20.98 -6.92 5.27
N GLU A 241 -19.98 -7.52 5.92
CA GLU A 241 -20.05 -7.91 7.32
C GLU A 241 -20.19 -6.70 8.24
N TRP A 242 -19.39 -5.66 8.01
CA TRP A 242 -19.49 -4.40 8.76
C TRP A 242 -20.87 -3.77 8.61
N LEU A 243 -21.41 -3.69 7.38
CA LEU A 243 -22.76 -3.16 7.13
C LEU A 243 -23.85 -3.97 7.84
N PHE A 244 -23.72 -5.30 7.85
CA PHE A 244 -24.67 -6.19 8.52
C PHE A 244 -24.70 -5.97 10.03
N ASN A 245 -23.55 -5.68 10.63
CA ASN A 245 -23.45 -5.45 12.06
C ASN A 245 -23.87 -4.01 12.45
N GLN A 246 -23.61 -3.01 11.61
CA GLN A 246 -23.89 -1.61 11.93
C GLN A 246 -25.29 -1.16 11.53
N ARG A 247 -25.72 -1.46 10.30
CA ARG A 247 -27.01 -1.02 9.76
C ARG A 247 -27.46 -1.96 8.64
N PRO A 248 -27.99 -3.15 8.96
CA PRO A 248 -28.31 -4.14 7.94
C PRO A 248 -29.36 -3.68 6.91
N GLY A 249 -30.20 -2.70 7.25
CA GLY A 249 -31.11 -2.04 6.28
C GLY A 249 -30.41 -1.20 5.19
N ALA A 250 -29.13 -0.89 5.33
CA ALA A 250 -28.35 -0.19 4.30
C ALA A 250 -27.78 -1.13 3.23
N ILE A 251 -27.83 -2.44 3.46
CA ILE A 251 -27.32 -3.44 2.52
C ILE A 251 -28.20 -3.46 1.26
N PRO A 252 -27.62 -3.58 0.05
CA PRO A 252 -28.37 -3.83 -1.17
C PRO A 252 -29.26 -5.07 -1.05
N ASP A 253 -30.32 -5.14 -1.87
CA ASP A 253 -31.16 -6.34 -1.95
C ASP A 253 -30.29 -7.57 -2.31
N TRP A 254 -30.54 -8.71 -1.67
CA TRP A 254 -29.74 -9.93 -1.84
C TRP A 254 -29.73 -10.41 -3.29
N LYS A 255 -30.73 -10.09 -4.11
CA LYS A 255 -30.73 -10.36 -5.56
C LYS A 255 -29.63 -9.60 -6.28
N HIS A 256 -29.34 -8.35 -5.89
CA HIS A 256 -28.19 -7.61 -6.44
C HIS A 256 -26.87 -8.26 -6.03
N LEU A 257 -26.76 -8.73 -4.79
CA LEU A 257 -25.57 -9.47 -4.34
C LEU A 257 -25.39 -10.78 -5.14
N GLN A 258 -26.49 -11.45 -5.50
CA GLN A 258 -26.48 -12.62 -6.36
C GLN A 258 -25.95 -12.29 -7.76
N GLU A 259 -26.38 -11.18 -8.36
CA GLU A 259 -25.87 -10.71 -9.66
C GLU A 259 -24.37 -10.40 -9.62
N TRP A 260 -23.86 -9.92 -8.49
CA TRP A 260 -22.43 -9.71 -8.25
C TRP A 260 -21.67 -10.96 -7.80
N ASN A 261 -22.28 -12.14 -7.91
CA ASN A 261 -21.67 -13.44 -7.62
C ASN A 261 -21.24 -13.66 -6.16
N TYR A 262 -21.86 -12.96 -5.19
CA TYR A 262 -21.62 -13.20 -3.76
C TYR A 262 -21.94 -14.62 -3.27
N PRO A 263 -22.88 -15.40 -3.85
CA PRO A 263 -23.05 -16.81 -3.48
C PRO A 263 -21.78 -17.64 -3.62
N VAL A 264 -20.85 -17.24 -4.50
CA VAL A 264 -19.56 -17.90 -4.69
C VAL A 264 -18.46 -17.22 -3.89
N VAL A 265 -18.42 -15.87 -3.88
CA VAL A 265 -17.35 -15.10 -3.22
C VAL A 265 -17.44 -15.17 -1.69
N ALA A 266 -18.64 -15.09 -1.13
CA ALA A 266 -18.90 -15.05 0.31
C ALA A 266 -20.22 -15.76 0.66
N PRO A 267 -20.32 -17.09 0.47
CA PRO A 267 -21.57 -17.86 0.57
C PRO A 267 -22.28 -17.68 1.93
N GLU A 268 -21.52 -17.71 3.02
CA GLU A 268 -22.07 -17.58 4.38
C GLU A 268 -22.68 -16.20 4.60
N MET A 269 -21.98 -15.14 4.19
CA MET A 269 -22.46 -13.77 4.34
C MET A 269 -23.66 -13.50 3.43
N PHE A 270 -23.64 -14.01 2.19
CA PHE A 270 -24.78 -13.95 1.28
C PHE A 270 -26.03 -14.59 1.89
N LEU A 271 -25.91 -15.80 2.45
CA LEU A 271 -27.03 -16.50 3.06
C LEU A 271 -27.57 -15.75 4.29
N ARG A 272 -26.69 -15.15 5.11
CA ARG A 272 -27.09 -14.31 6.24
C ARG A 272 -27.91 -13.10 5.79
N VAL A 273 -27.45 -12.36 4.78
CA VAL A 273 -28.16 -11.20 4.23
C VAL A 273 -29.52 -11.61 3.65
N LYS A 274 -29.55 -12.69 2.86
CA LYS A 274 -30.78 -13.22 2.27
C LYS A 274 -31.80 -13.57 3.35
N ASN A 275 -31.42 -14.36 4.34
CA ASN A 275 -32.31 -14.77 5.42
C ASN A 275 -32.82 -13.59 6.24
N TYR A 276 -31.98 -12.58 6.48
CA TYR A 276 -32.39 -11.35 7.18
C TYR A 276 -33.46 -10.57 6.38
N GLN A 277 -33.22 -10.37 5.09
CA GLN A 277 -34.14 -9.59 4.24
C GLN A 277 -35.47 -10.33 4.00
N GLU A 278 -35.45 -11.66 3.82
CA GLU A 278 -36.68 -12.46 3.65
C GLU A 278 -37.56 -12.44 4.90
N ARG A 279 -36.96 -12.51 6.11
CA ARG A 279 -37.73 -12.41 7.36
C ARG A 279 -38.36 -11.05 7.55
N ASN A 280 -37.60 -9.98 7.35
CA ASN A 280 -38.08 -8.61 7.56
C ASN A 280 -39.08 -8.17 6.47
N GLY A 281 -38.94 -8.66 5.24
CA GLY A 281 -39.91 -8.39 4.18
C GLY A 281 -41.30 -8.94 4.50
N SER A 282 -41.38 -10.14 5.07
CA SER A 282 -42.66 -10.72 5.51
C SER A 282 -43.31 -9.96 6.67
N GLU A 283 -42.51 -9.35 7.56
CA GLU A 283 -43.04 -8.53 8.66
C GLU A 283 -43.62 -7.20 8.15
N GLU A 284 -42.98 -6.55 7.19
CA GLU A 284 -43.49 -5.32 6.56
C GLU A 284 -44.80 -5.58 5.78
N GLU A 285 -44.88 -6.70 5.05
CA GLU A 285 -46.11 -7.11 4.36
C GLU A 285 -47.25 -7.42 5.35
N GLN A 286 -46.95 -8.09 6.47
CA GLN A 286 -47.96 -8.39 7.49
C GLN A 286 -48.49 -7.12 8.16
N LEU A 287 -47.63 -6.16 8.47
CA LEU A 287 -48.03 -4.88 9.06
C LEU A 287 -48.91 -4.05 8.11
N GLN A 288 -48.65 -4.11 6.79
CA GLN A 288 -49.52 -3.47 5.80
C GLN A 288 -50.91 -4.12 5.75
N VAL A 289 -50.97 -5.46 5.73
CA VAL A 289 -52.25 -6.19 5.74
C VAL A 289 -53.04 -5.93 7.03
N ASP A 290 -52.39 -5.91 8.18
CA ASP A 290 -53.04 -5.61 9.46
C ASP A 290 -53.56 -4.17 9.51
N GLN A 291 -52.84 -3.22 8.91
CA GLN A 291 -53.27 -1.81 8.81
C GLN A 291 -54.46 -1.64 7.87
N GLU A 292 -54.47 -2.30 6.71
CA GLU A 292 -55.61 -2.30 5.77
C GLU A 292 -56.86 -2.91 6.42
N ASN A 293 -56.71 -4.03 7.16
CA ASN A 293 -57.81 -4.66 7.89
C ASN A 293 -58.39 -3.78 9.01
N MET A 294 -57.54 -2.98 9.68
CA MET A 294 -58.01 -2.02 10.69
C MET A 294 -58.81 -0.86 10.06
N ASP A 295 -58.38 -0.37 8.91
CA ASP A 295 -59.08 0.70 8.20
C ASP A 295 -60.44 0.23 7.65
N GLU A 296 -60.52 -0.99 7.09
CA GLU A 296 -61.80 -1.59 6.66
C GLU A 296 -62.77 -1.80 7.82
N THR A 297 -62.27 -2.27 8.98
CA THR A 297 -63.10 -2.44 10.17
C THR A 297 -63.65 -1.10 10.67
N THR A 298 -62.82 -0.05 10.65
CA THR A 298 -63.22 1.31 11.07
C THR A 298 -64.25 1.91 10.11
N GLN A 299 -64.10 1.67 8.81
CA GLN A 299 -65.05 2.15 7.80
C GLN A 299 -66.42 1.43 7.90
N SER A 300 -66.42 0.13 8.20
CA SER A 300 -67.67 -0.63 8.43
C SER A 300 -68.46 -0.19 9.67
N LEU A 301 -67.79 0.35 10.69
CA LEU A 301 -68.42 0.89 11.89
C LEU A 301 -69.01 2.29 11.67
N SER A 302 -68.44 3.09 10.77
CA SER A 302 -68.98 4.42 10.42
C SER A 302 -70.23 4.37 9.53
N ASP A 303 -70.49 3.26 8.85
CA ASP A 303 -71.68 3.07 8.00
C ASP A 303 -72.91 2.54 8.76
N GLN A 304 -72.81 2.35 10.09
CA GLN A 304 -74.01 2.04 10.87
C GLN A 304 -74.92 3.28 10.95
N PRO A 305 -76.17 3.19 10.46
CA PRO A 305 -77.09 4.32 10.48
C PRO A 305 -77.30 4.77 11.92
N SER A 306 -76.99 6.04 12.18
CA SER A 306 -77.21 6.70 13.46
C SER A 306 -78.67 6.54 13.87
N SER A 307 -78.93 5.62 14.80
CA SER A 307 -80.25 5.35 15.38
C SER A 307 -80.63 6.45 16.37
N CYS A 308 -80.64 7.72 15.92
CA CYS A 308 -81.04 8.87 16.73
C CYS A 308 -82.39 9.48 16.31
N ASP A 309 -83.08 8.94 15.30
CA ASP A 309 -84.40 9.45 14.87
C ASP A 309 -85.55 8.56 15.35
N LEU A 310 -85.69 8.37 16.66
CA LEU A 310 -86.92 7.82 17.26
C LEU A 310 -87.13 8.42 18.65
N PHE A 311 -87.45 9.72 18.76
CA PHE A 311 -88.26 10.28 19.85
C PHE A 311 -88.92 11.60 19.44
#